data_AF-A0A2T5G6V3-F1
#
_entry.id   AF-A0A2T5G6V3-F1
#
_cell.length_a   1.000
_cell.length_b   1.000
_cell.length_c   1.000
_cell.angle_alpha   90.00
_cell.angle_beta   90.00
_cell.angle_gamma   90.00
#
_symmetry.space_group_name_H-M   'P 1'
#
loop_
_entity.id
_entity.type
_entity.pdbx_description
1 polymer ?
#
loop_
_entity_poly.entity_id
_entity_poly.type
_entity_poly.pdbx_seq_one_letter_code
_entity_poly.pdbx_strand_id
1 'polypeptide(L)'
;MERDEGRTDYEALSDEELVARIHAGDRKATDRLIERYRGFVRAKARPYFLVGADRDDIVQEGMIGLYKAIRDYRPDRATSFRSFADLCITRQMLSAVKMATRQKHIPLNSSISLDRPVRDEEAERTLLDVLGDGGHLDPARLLIRREDVAALEEKMSEILSDLEKRVLMLYLDGRSYEEIAADLGRHIKSIDNALQRVKRKLERLFRAERFPDQVNA
;
A
#
# COMPACT_ATOMS: atom_id res chain seq x y z
N MET A 1 -18.75 39.27 -38.02
CA MET A 1 -19.84 38.29 -37.86
C MET A 1 -19.43 37.10 -38.70
N GLU A 2 -18.64 36.19 -38.14
CA GLU A 2 -17.89 35.17 -38.91
C GLU A 2 -17.56 33.95 -38.02
N ARG A 3 -18.54 33.52 -37.22
CA ARG A 3 -18.38 32.43 -36.25
C ARG A 3 -19.63 31.58 -36.20
N ASP A 4 -19.84 30.69 -37.18
CA ASP A 4 -20.69 29.49 -36.95
C ASP A 4 -20.51 28.35 -37.96
N GLU A 5 -20.01 28.60 -39.18
CA GLU A 5 -20.01 27.58 -40.26
C GLU A 5 -19.17 26.33 -39.95
N GLY A 6 -18.18 26.42 -39.06
CA GLY A 6 -17.33 25.29 -38.69
C GLY A 6 -17.88 24.37 -37.61
N ARG A 7 -18.97 24.71 -36.91
CA ARG A 7 -19.50 23.91 -35.79
C ARG A 7 -20.53 22.87 -36.27
N THR A 8 -21.26 23.20 -37.32
CA THR A 8 -22.33 22.40 -37.92
C THR A 8 -21.81 21.16 -38.66
N ASP A 9 -20.62 21.24 -39.28
CA ASP A 9 -20.04 20.10 -40.03
C ASP A 9 -19.72 18.89 -39.11
N TYR A 10 -19.18 19.13 -37.91
CA TYR A 10 -18.82 18.06 -36.99
C TYR A 10 -20.01 17.41 -36.28
N GLU A 11 -21.21 18.01 -36.32
CA GLU A 11 -22.38 17.45 -35.66
C GLU A 11 -22.93 16.22 -36.38
N ALA A 12 -22.87 16.23 -37.72
CA ALA A 12 -23.37 15.17 -38.58
C ALA A 12 -22.41 13.97 -38.70
N LEU A 13 -21.14 14.15 -38.36
CA LEU A 13 -20.14 13.08 -38.43
C LEU A 13 -20.42 11.98 -37.41
N SER A 14 -20.25 10.73 -37.85
CA SER A 14 -20.21 9.54 -37.00
C SER A 14 -19.02 9.59 -36.04
N ASP A 15 -19.06 8.74 -35.02
CA ASP A 15 -17.97 8.68 -34.04
C ASP A 15 -16.67 8.20 -34.70
N GLU A 16 -16.75 7.23 -35.61
CA GLU A 16 -15.61 6.70 -36.35
C GLU A 16 -14.97 7.76 -37.27
N GLU A 17 -15.77 8.58 -37.95
CA GLU A 17 -15.27 9.70 -38.76
C GLU A 17 -14.60 10.78 -37.91
N LEU A 18 -15.18 11.09 -36.74
CA LEU A 18 -14.56 12.02 -35.79
C LEU A 18 -13.21 11.48 -35.31
N VAL A 19 -13.11 10.20 -34.95
CA VAL A 19 -11.84 9.59 -34.54
C VAL A 19 -10.81 9.63 -35.67
N ALA A 20 -11.20 9.35 -36.91
CA ALA A 20 -10.30 9.45 -38.05
C ALA A 20 -9.75 10.88 -38.24
N ARG A 21 -10.60 11.92 -38.12
CA ARG A 21 -10.15 13.32 -38.15
C ARG A 21 -9.22 13.66 -36.98
N ILE A 22 -9.49 13.12 -35.79
CA ILE A 22 -8.62 13.30 -34.61
C ILE A 22 -7.24 12.70 -34.86
N HIS A 23 -7.14 11.50 -35.43
CA HIS A 23 -5.86 10.88 -35.80
C HIS A 23 -5.09 11.66 -36.86
N ALA A 24 -5.80 12.39 -37.72
CA ALA A 24 -5.22 13.33 -38.69
C ALA A 24 -4.77 14.67 -38.06
N GLY A 25 -4.98 14.88 -36.75
CA GLY A 25 -4.55 16.07 -36.01
C GLY A 25 -5.62 17.15 -35.82
N ASP A 26 -6.88 16.88 -36.16
CA ASP A 26 -7.98 17.83 -35.99
C ASP A 26 -8.41 17.94 -34.50
N ARG A 27 -8.00 19.04 -33.87
CA ARG A 27 -8.35 19.34 -32.48
C ARG A 27 -9.84 19.63 -32.29
N LYS A 28 -10.51 20.24 -33.27
CA LYS A 28 -11.96 20.56 -33.16
C LYS A 28 -12.80 19.29 -33.11
N ALA A 29 -12.39 18.26 -33.85
CA ALA A 29 -12.99 16.93 -33.78
C ALA A 29 -12.85 16.30 -32.38
N THR A 30 -11.72 16.54 -31.69
CA THR A 30 -11.48 16.05 -30.33
C THR A 30 -12.46 16.67 -29.34
N ASP A 31 -12.58 18.01 -29.35
CA ASP A 31 -13.49 18.73 -28.46
C ASP A 31 -14.94 18.28 -28.69
N ARG A 32 -15.35 18.07 -29.96
CA ARG A 32 -16.68 17.59 -30.29
C ARG A 32 -16.95 16.18 -29.74
N LEU A 33 -16.02 15.24 -29.96
CA LEU A 33 -16.20 13.87 -29.51
C LEU A 33 -16.21 13.77 -27.97
N ILE A 34 -15.36 14.55 -27.30
CA ILE A 34 -15.33 14.69 -25.85
C ILE A 34 -16.69 15.17 -25.32
N GLU A 35 -17.25 16.24 -25.88
CA GLU A 35 -18.54 16.77 -25.44
C GLU A 35 -19.68 15.77 -25.69
N ARG A 36 -19.67 15.09 -26.84
CA ARG A 36 -20.65 14.04 -27.20
C ARG A 36 -20.65 12.89 -26.17
N TYR A 37 -19.49 12.49 -25.69
CA TYR A 37 -19.35 11.38 -24.73
C TYR A 37 -19.42 11.81 -23.26
N ARG A 38 -19.36 13.10 -22.94
CA ARG A 38 -19.35 13.61 -21.57
C ARG A 38 -20.54 13.12 -20.75
N GLY A 39 -21.75 13.17 -21.33
CA GLY A 39 -22.96 12.66 -20.70
C GLY A 39 -22.93 11.14 -20.47
N PHE A 40 -22.38 10.39 -21.44
CA PHE A 40 -22.22 8.95 -21.35
C PHE A 40 -21.25 8.55 -20.24
N VAL A 41 -20.09 9.20 -20.17
CA VAL A 41 -19.09 8.99 -19.10
C VAL A 41 -19.70 9.31 -17.74
N ARG A 42 -20.41 10.44 -17.61
CA ARG A 42 -21.10 10.81 -16.35
C ARG A 42 -22.13 9.78 -15.94
N ALA A 43 -22.92 9.23 -16.88
CA ALA A 43 -23.88 8.18 -16.59
C ALA A 43 -23.19 6.89 -16.12
N LYS A 44 -22.09 6.50 -16.79
CA LYS A 44 -21.28 5.32 -16.44
C LYS A 44 -20.54 5.46 -15.11
N ALA A 45 -20.20 6.67 -14.71
CA ALA A 45 -19.55 6.96 -13.43
C ALA A 45 -20.46 6.76 -12.21
N ARG A 46 -21.79 6.92 -12.36
CA ARG A 46 -22.76 6.91 -11.26
C ARG A 46 -22.66 5.75 -10.25
N PRO A 47 -22.48 4.47 -10.67
CA PRO A 47 -22.39 3.34 -9.75
C PRO A 47 -21.01 3.21 -9.06
N TYR A 48 -20.01 3.97 -9.48
CA TYR A 48 -18.66 3.90 -8.91
C TYR A 48 -18.45 5.00 -7.87
N PHE A 49 -17.67 4.68 -6.84
CA PHE A 49 -17.33 5.61 -5.77
C PHE A 49 -15.84 5.47 -5.44
N LEU A 50 -15.15 6.61 -5.34
CA LEU A 50 -13.75 6.67 -4.93
C LEU A 50 -13.70 7.13 -3.48
N VAL A 51 -13.14 6.29 -2.60
CA VAL A 51 -13.02 6.62 -1.17
C VAL A 51 -12.09 7.82 -1.02
N GLY A 52 -12.56 8.87 -0.34
CA GLY A 52 -11.79 10.09 -0.10
C GLY A 52 -11.71 11.06 -1.28
N ALA A 53 -12.58 10.91 -2.28
CA ALA A 53 -12.60 11.74 -3.48
C ALA A 53 -14.04 12.09 -3.92
N ASP A 54 -14.17 13.11 -4.74
CA ASP A 54 -15.45 13.61 -5.23
C ASP A 54 -15.98 12.78 -6.39
N ARG A 55 -17.30 12.88 -6.64
CA ARG A 55 -17.92 12.21 -7.80
C ARG A 55 -17.29 12.64 -9.12
N ASP A 56 -16.82 13.87 -9.21
CA ASP A 56 -16.18 14.39 -10.40
C ASP A 56 -14.83 13.72 -10.67
N ASP A 57 -14.13 13.21 -9.65
CA ASP A 57 -12.87 12.48 -9.83
C ASP A 57 -13.07 11.17 -10.61
N ILE A 58 -14.14 10.43 -10.31
CA ILE A 58 -14.49 9.22 -11.09
C ILE A 58 -14.86 9.59 -12.54
N VAL A 59 -15.55 10.72 -12.74
CA VAL A 59 -15.88 11.18 -14.09
C VAL A 59 -14.59 11.50 -14.85
N GLN A 60 -13.62 12.16 -14.22
CA GLN A 60 -12.32 12.48 -14.82
C GLN A 60 -11.53 11.22 -15.19
N GLU A 61 -11.51 10.20 -14.32
CA GLU A 61 -10.93 8.89 -14.66
C GLU A 61 -11.63 8.26 -15.86
N GLY A 62 -12.95 8.38 -15.94
CA GLY A 62 -13.72 8.01 -17.11
C GLY A 62 -13.30 8.73 -18.39
N MET A 63 -13.10 10.05 -18.31
CA MET A 63 -12.64 10.87 -19.44
C MET A 63 -11.23 10.47 -19.89
N ILE A 64 -10.33 10.11 -18.98
CA ILE A 64 -9.01 9.55 -19.31
C ILE A 64 -9.17 8.22 -20.07
N GLY A 65 -10.11 7.38 -19.65
CA GLY A 65 -10.45 6.13 -20.35
C GLY A 65 -10.95 6.37 -21.78
N LEU A 66 -11.82 7.37 -21.98
CA LEU A 66 -12.28 7.80 -23.30
C LEU A 66 -11.10 8.29 -24.16
N TYR A 67 -10.20 9.11 -23.61
CA TYR A 67 -9.04 9.61 -24.35
C TYR A 67 -8.13 8.48 -24.84
N LYS A 68 -7.91 7.46 -24.00
CA LYS A 68 -7.20 6.23 -24.40
C LYS A 68 -7.94 5.48 -25.50
N ALA A 69 -9.27 5.40 -25.43
CA ALA A 69 -10.08 4.78 -26.47
C ALA A 69 -9.93 5.51 -27.81
N ILE A 70 -9.98 6.85 -27.82
CA ILE A 70 -9.77 7.67 -29.04
C ILE A 70 -8.39 7.39 -29.63
N ARG A 71 -7.34 7.40 -28.81
CA ARG A 71 -5.97 7.17 -29.25
C ARG A 71 -5.76 5.76 -29.82
N ASP A 72 -6.33 4.74 -29.19
CA ASP A 72 -6.01 3.34 -29.48
C ASP A 72 -7.04 2.66 -30.40
N TYR A 73 -8.13 3.34 -30.76
CA TYR A 73 -9.17 2.79 -31.63
C TYR A 73 -8.64 2.48 -33.03
N ARG A 74 -9.11 1.37 -33.58
CA ARG A 74 -8.68 0.81 -34.86
C ARG A 74 -9.91 0.40 -35.67
N PRO A 75 -10.23 1.13 -36.76
CA PRO A 75 -11.47 0.92 -37.53
C PRO A 75 -11.47 -0.39 -38.34
N ASP A 76 -10.30 -1.02 -38.53
CA ASP A 76 -10.15 -2.34 -39.14
C ASP A 76 -10.71 -3.48 -38.28
N ARG A 77 -11.08 -3.21 -37.02
CA ARG A 77 -11.67 -4.20 -36.12
C ARG A 77 -13.20 -4.16 -36.19
N ALA A 78 -13.84 -5.32 -36.07
CA ALA A 78 -15.30 -5.50 -36.19
C ALA A 78 -16.14 -4.92 -35.02
N THR A 79 -15.67 -3.88 -34.32
CA THR A 79 -16.34 -3.30 -33.16
C THR A 79 -16.47 -1.79 -33.34
N SER A 80 -17.68 -1.27 -33.08
CA SER A 80 -17.93 0.17 -33.12
C SER A 80 -17.11 0.91 -32.07
N PHE A 81 -16.77 2.17 -32.37
CA PHE A 81 -16.03 3.01 -31.44
C PHE A 81 -16.72 3.09 -30.08
N ARG A 82 -18.06 3.23 -30.07
CA ARG A 82 -18.85 3.33 -28.85
C ARG A 82 -18.66 2.15 -27.90
N SER A 83 -18.64 0.92 -28.43
CA SER A 83 -18.43 -0.30 -27.64
C SER A 83 -17.00 -0.38 -27.10
N PHE A 84 -16.02 0.03 -27.91
CA PHE A 84 -14.62 0.08 -27.49
C PHE A 84 -14.40 1.15 -26.40
N ALA A 85 -14.97 2.33 -26.58
CA ALA A 85 -14.95 3.40 -25.60
C ALA A 85 -15.56 2.97 -24.27
N ASP A 86 -16.72 2.31 -24.28
CA ASP A 86 -17.36 1.80 -23.06
C ASP A 86 -16.43 0.88 -22.26
N LEU A 87 -15.76 -0.06 -22.94
CA LEU A 87 -14.79 -0.96 -22.32
C LEU A 87 -13.62 -0.20 -21.67
N CYS A 88 -13.03 0.76 -22.40
CA CYS A 88 -11.89 1.55 -21.93
C CYS A 88 -12.27 2.46 -20.75
N ILE A 89 -13.41 3.14 -20.84
CA ILE A 89 -13.95 4.01 -19.79
C ILE A 89 -14.18 3.21 -18.51
N THR A 90 -14.92 2.10 -18.62
CA THR A 90 -15.27 1.25 -17.48
C THR A 90 -14.01 0.66 -16.83
N ARG A 91 -13.05 0.20 -17.63
CA ARG A 91 -11.79 -0.37 -17.13
C ARG A 91 -10.93 0.67 -16.41
N GLN A 92 -10.88 1.90 -16.92
CA GLN A 92 -10.13 3.00 -16.28
C GLN A 92 -10.73 3.35 -14.92
N MET A 93 -12.05 3.56 -14.85
CA MET A 93 -12.76 3.82 -13.58
C MET A 93 -12.54 2.69 -12.56
N LEU A 94 -12.71 1.42 -12.97
CA LEU A 94 -12.48 0.27 -12.10
C LEU A 94 -11.04 0.19 -11.60
N SER A 95 -10.07 0.56 -12.44
CA SER A 95 -8.66 0.56 -12.05
C SER A 95 -8.38 1.64 -11.00
N ALA A 96 -8.94 2.84 -11.15
CA ALA A 96 -8.84 3.91 -10.17
C ALA A 96 -9.44 3.50 -8.81
N VAL A 97 -10.66 2.95 -8.81
CA VAL A 97 -11.32 2.44 -7.60
C VAL A 97 -10.47 1.37 -6.92
N LYS A 98 -9.93 0.40 -7.68
CA LYS A 98 -9.04 -0.64 -7.15
C LYS A 98 -7.75 -0.09 -6.57
N MET A 99 -7.19 0.97 -7.16
CA MET A 99 -5.96 1.59 -6.66
C MET A 99 -6.19 2.33 -5.35
N ALA A 100 -7.28 3.09 -5.23
CA ALA A 100 -7.65 3.80 -4.00
C ALA A 100 -8.01 2.86 -2.84
N THR A 101 -8.54 1.67 -3.14
CA THR A 101 -8.93 0.65 -2.15
C THR A 101 -7.83 -0.37 -1.83
N ARG A 102 -6.61 -0.21 -2.36
CA ARG A 102 -5.49 -1.13 -2.07
C ARG A 102 -5.08 -1.06 -0.60
N GLN A 103 -4.82 -2.24 0.00
CA GLN A 103 -4.46 -2.41 1.42
C GLN A 103 -3.33 -1.50 1.93
N LYS A 104 -2.35 -1.13 1.09
CA LYS A 104 -1.27 -0.22 1.47
C LYS A 104 -1.72 1.22 1.81
N HIS A 105 -2.94 1.61 1.45
CA HIS A 105 -3.53 2.92 1.74
C HIS A 105 -4.56 2.87 2.89
N ILE A 106 -4.84 1.68 3.45
CA ILE A 106 -5.75 1.52 4.60
C ILE A 106 -5.34 2.39 5.79
N PRO A 107 -4.04 2.46 6.19
CA PRO A 107 -3.65 3.29 7.34
C PRO A 107 -3.99 4.77 7.18
N LEU A 108 -3.95 5.32 5.96
CA LEU A 108 -4.34 6.72 5.69
C LEU A 108 -5.86 6.92 5.63
N ASN A 109 -6.61 5.92 5.15
CA ASN A 109 -8.06 6.04 4.96
C ASN A 109 -8.88 5.64 6.20
N SER A 110 -8.25 4.96 7.17
CA SER A 110 -8.88 4.53 8.42
C SER A 110 -8.24 5.17 9.66
N SER A 111 -7.36 6.16 9.50
CA SER A 111 -6.75 6.84 10.64
C SER A 111 -7.80 7.63 11.40
N ILE A 112 -7.92 7.36 12.70
CA ILE A 112 -8.72 8.15 13.63
C ILE A 112 -7.77 9.14 14.29
N SER A 113 -8.15 10.42 14.31
CA SER A 113 -7.36 11.44 15.02
C SER A 113 -7.26 11.08 16.50
N LEU A 114 -6.05 11.14 17.06
CA LEU A 114 -5.81 10.90 18.48
C LEU A 114 -6.41 12.02 19.34
N ASP A 115 -6.56 13.22 18.77
CA ASP A 115 -7.22 14.38 19.41
C ASP A 115 -8.76 14.29 19.36
N ARG A 116 -9.32 13.25 18.74
CA ARG A 116 -10.78 13.06 18.69
C ARG A 116 -11.31 12.82 20.12
N PRO A 117 -12.41 13.47 20.53
CA PRO A 117 -13.04 13.19 21.81
C PRO A 117 -13.63 11.77 21.85
N VAL A 118 -13.55 11.14 23.02
CA VAL A 118 -13.82 9.70 23.20
C VAL A 118 -15.32 9.35 23.10
N ARG A 119 -16.21 10.29 23.42
CA ARG A 119 -17.67 10.06 23.46
C ARG A 119 -18.43 11.09 22.62
N ASP A 120 -18.37 12.36 23.01
CA ASP A 120 -19.11 13.47 22.39
C ASP A 120 -18.20 14.68 22.15
N GLU A 121 -18.58 15.60 21.27
CA GLU A 121 -17.77 16.78 20.89
C GLU A 121 -17.43 17.72 22.08
N GLU A 122 -18.14 17.59 23.20
CA GLU A 122 -17.91 18.34 24.44
C GLU A 122 -17.01 17.60 25.46
N ALA A 123 -16.57 16.37 25.15
CA ALA A 123 -15.74 15.62 26.08
C ALA A 123 -14.32 16.22 26.16
N GLU A 124 -13.90 16.59 27.38
CA GLU A 124 -12.56 17.15 27.65
C GLU A 124 -11.41 16.16 27.40
N ARG A 125 -11.71 14.86 27.28
CA ARG A 125 -10.71 13.79 27.09
C ARG A 125 -10.70 13.32 25.64
N THR A 126 -9.50 13.26 25.09
CA THR A 126 -9.20 12.77 23.75
C THR A 126 -8.88 11.27 23.76
N LEU A 127 -8.88 10.64 22.58
CA LEU A 127 -8.44 9.25 22.46
C LEU A 127 -7.01 9.05 22.94
N LEU A 128 -6.12 10.04 22.76
CA LEU A 128 -4.75 10.01 23.26
C LEU A 128 -4.69 9.83 24.78
N ASP A 129 -5.56 10.53 25.52
CA ASP A 129 -5.60 10.49 26.99
C ASP A 129 -6.05 9.13 27.54
N VAL A 130 -6.86 8.40 26.78
CA VAL A 130 -7.38 7.08 27.16
C VAL A 130 -6.46 5.95 26.72
N LEU A 131 -5.75 6.13 25.61
CA LEU A 131 -4.77 5.18 25.09
C LEU A 131 -3.46 5.14 25.90
N GLY A 132 -3.45 5.72 27.11
CA GLY A 132 -2.31 5.85 28.00
C GLY A 132 -1.35 4.66 27.98
N ASP A 133 -0.06 4.99 28.06
CA ASP A 133 1.10 4.13 27.85
C ASP A 133 0.87 2.71 28.42
N GLY A 134 0.76 1.72 27.53
CA GLY A 134 0.13 0.43 27.78
C GLY A 134 0.77 -0.42 28.88
N GLY A 135 0.66 -0.04 30.15
CA GLY A 135 1.31 -0.71 31.28
C GLY A 135 2.83 -0.89 31.13
N HIS A 136 3.50 -0.08 30.29
CA HIS A 136 4.95 -0.17 30.03
C HIS A 136 5.78 0.53 31.11
N LEU A 137 5.16 1.36 31.95
CA LEU A 137 5.80 2.12 33.03
C LEU A 137 5.48 1.58 34.43
N ASP A 138 4.94 0.37 34.56
CA ASP A 138 4.78 -0.26 35.88
C ASP A 138 6.17 -0.67 36.43
N PRO A 139 6.65 -0.08 37.55
CA PRO A 139 7.97 -0.39 38.10
C PRO A 139 8.14 -1.87 38.43
N ALA A 140 7.08 -2.57 38.85
CA ALA A 140 7.14 -3.99 39.16
C ALA A 140 7.38 -4.83 37.89
N ARG A 141 6.69 -4.53 36.80
CA ARG A 141 6.93 -5.18 35.49
C ARG A 141 8.30 -4.87 34.91
N LEU A 142 8.80 -3.65 35.10
CA LEU A 142 10.16 -3.30 34.67
C LEU A 142 11.21 -4.07 35.47
N LEU A 143 10.98 -4.31 36.77
CA LEU A 143 11.85 -5.12 37.61
C LEU A 143 11.84 -6.59 37.17
N ILE A 144 10.66 -7.20 37.00
CA ILE A 144 10.53 -8.58 36.51
C ILE A 144 11.22 -8.74 35.15
N ARG A 145 11.03 -7.79 34.22
CA ARG A 145 11.73 -7.81 32.92
C ARG A 145 13.25 -7.73 33.05
N ARG A 146 13.77 -6.96 34.01
CA ARG A 146 15.22 -6.90 34.26
C ARG A 146 15.74 -8.23 34.79
N GLU A 147 15.00 -8.88 35.68
CA GLU A 147 15.33 -10.21 36.20
C GLU A 147 15.29 -11.28 35.09
N ASP A 148 14.27 -11.25 34.23
CA ASP A 148 14.15 -12.16 33.08
C ASP A 148 15.32 -11.99 32.10
N VAL A 149 15.71 -10.74 31.81
CA VAL A 149 16.85 -10.44 30.93
C VAL A 149 18.15 -10.93 31.57
N ALA A 150 18.38 -10.68 32.86
CA ALA A 150 19.58 -11.15 33.56
C ALA A 150 19.66 -12.69 33.59
N ALA A 151 18.55 -13.38 33.87
CA ALA A 151 18.48 -14.83 33.85
C ALA A 151 18.75 -15.41 32.45
N LEU A 152 18.27 -14.72 31.40
CA LEU A 152 18.55 -15.10 30.02
C LEU A 152 20.03 -14.89 29.67
N GLU A 153 20.63 -13.77 30.06
CA GLU A 153 22.05 -13.48 29.85
C GLU A 153 22.96 -14.52 30.52
N GLU A 154 22.61 -14.96 31.74
CA GLU A 154 23.32 -16.00 32.47
C GLU A 154 23.28 -17.33 31.70
N LYS A 155 22.08 -17.79 31.32
CA LYS A 155 21.88 -19.02 30.52
C LYS A 155 22.59 -18.95 29.18
N MET A 156 22.53 -17.81 28.51
CA MET A 156 23.26 -17.59 27.26
C MET A 156 24.77 -17.68 27.47
N SER A 157 25.27 -17.21 28.60
CA SER A 157 26.68 -17.32 28.95
C SER A 157 27.14 -18.77 29.14
N GLU A 158 26.27 -19.65 29.64
CA GLU A 158 26.57 -21.06 29.83
C GLU A 158 26.55 -21.87 28.52
N ILE A 159 25.60 -21.58 27.62
CA ILE A 159 25.37 -22.41 26.43
C ILE A 159 26.17 -21.95 25.21
N LEU A 160 26.45 -20.66 25.08
CA LEU A 160 27.13 -20.09 23.92
C LEU A 160 28.65 -20.11 24.14
N SER A 161 29.39 -20.44 23.08
CA SER A 161 30.85 -20.26 23.06
C SER A 161 31.22 -18.78 22.95
N ASP A 162 32.44 -18.41 23.31
CA ASP A 162 32.91 -17.02 23.24
C ASP A 162 32.79 -16.40 21.84
N LEU A 163 32.98 -17.20 20.79
CA LEU A 163 32.79 -16.74 19.41
C LEU A 163 31.30 -16.50 19.11
N GLU A 164 30.43 -17.41 19.55
CA GLU A 164 28.98 -17.28 19.36
C GLU A 164 28.42 -16.07 20.11
N LYS A 165 28.90 -15.80 21.34
CA LYS A 165 28.54 -14.60 22.11
C LYS A 165 28.92 -13.33 21.37
N ARG A 166 30.20 -13.22 20.94
CA ARG A 166 30.69 -12.03 20.22
C ARG A 166 29.93 -11.80 18.91
N VAL A 167 29.70 -12.87 18.14
CA VAL A 167 28.93 -12.79 16.89
C VAL A 167 27.49 -12.36 17.14
N LEU A 168 26.83 -12.91 18.15
CA LEU A 168 25.46 -12.53 18.49
C LEU A 168 25.36 -11.07 18.93
N MET A 169 26.26 -10.59 19.79
CA MET A 169 26.23 -9.19 20.24
C MET A 169 26.40 -8.21 19.07
N LEU A 170 27.38 -8.44 18.19
CA LEU A 170 27.59 -7.58 17.02
C LEU A 170 26.41 -7.64 16.03
N TYR A 171 25.75 -8.79 15.91
CA TYR A 171 24.53 -8.92 15.09
C TYR A 171 23.34 -8.17 15.71
N LEU A 172 23.18 -8.22 17.03
CA LEU A 172 22.14 -7.47 17.75
C LEU A 172 22.37 -5.95 17.68
N ASP A 173 23.63 -5.51 17.60
CA ASP A 173 24.00 -4.11 17.32
C ASP A 173 23.73 -3.68 15.86
N GLY A 174 23.20 -4.58 15.02
CA GLY A 174 22.77 -4.29 13.65
C GLY A 174 23.86 -4.38 12.60
N ARG A 175 25.03 -4.94 12.92
CA ARG A 175 26.13 -5.10 11.94
C ARG A 175 25.83 -6.17 10.91
N SER A 176 26.32 -5.97 9.69
CA SER A 176 26.24 -6.95 8.61
C SER A 176 27.18 -8.13 8.83
N TYR A 177 26.96 -9.24 8.11
CA TYR A 177 27.79 -10.43 8.25
C TYR A 177 29.23 -10.17 7.80
N GLU A 178 29.42 -9.31 6.81
CA GLU A 178 30.70 -8.85 6.29
C GLU A 178 31.43 -7.97 7.32
N GLU A 179 30.74 -7.06 7.98
CA GLU A 179 31.30 -6.20 9.03
C GLU A 179 31.76 -7.03 10.23
N ILE A 180 30.92 -7.98 10.68
CA ILE A 180 31.25 -8.88 11.78
C ILE A 180 32.46 -9.77 11.42
N ALA A 181 32.52 -10.24 10.18
CA ALA A 181 33.63 -11.04 9.66
C ALA A 181 34.94 -10.24 9.68
N ALA A 182 34.91 -8.98 9.25
CA ALA A 182 36.05 -8.08 9.29
C ALA A 182 36.50 -7.78 10.72
N ASP A 183 35.57 -7.44 11.62
CA ASP A 183 35.85 -7.10 13.02
C ASP A 183 36.47 -8.27 13.79
N LEU A 184 36.04 -9.51 13.50
CA LEU A 184 36.52 -10.71 14.18
C LEU A 184 37.70 -11.38 13.47
N GLY A 185 38.13 -10.87 12.30
CA GLY A 185 39.18 -11.49 11.47
C GLY A 185 38.81 -12.91 11.03
N ARG A 186 37.53 -13.15 10.70
CA ARG A 186 36.99 -14.47 10.33
C ARG A 186 36.35 -14.42 8.95
N HIS A 187 36.21 -15.59 8.33
CA HIS A 187 35.46 -15.70 7.09
C HIS A 187 33.95 -15.54 7.33
N ILE A 188 33.23 -14.92 6.40
CA ILE A 188 31.76 -14.68 6.47
C ILE A 188 30.98 -15.96 6.79
N LYS A 189 31.35 -17.08 6.13
CA LYS A 189 30.76 -18.41 6.41
C LYS A 189 30.90 -18.86 7.87
N SER A 190 31.94 -18.43 8.58
CA SER A 190 32.12 -18.72 10.01
C SER A 190 31.12 -17.94 10.87
N ILE A 191 30.74 -16.73 10.45
CA ILE A 191 29.76 -15.88 11.14
C ILE A 191 28.36 -16.47 10.98
N ASP A 192 27.98 -16.82 9.75
CA ASP A 192 26.71 -17.49 9.45
C ASP A 192 26.56 -18.81 10.23
N ASN A 193 27.60 -19.66 10.21
CA ASN A 193 27.61 -20.90 10.98
C ASN A 193 27.48 -20.66 12.49
N ALA A 194 28.05 -19.57 13.02
CA ALA A 194 27.92 -19.21 14.43
C ALA A 194 26.49 -18.77 14.76
N LEU A 195 25.88 -17.90 13.95
CA LEU A 195 24.49 -17.46 14.13
C LEU A 195 23.49 -18.63 14.03
N GLN A 196 23.71 -19.58 13.11
CA GLN A 196 22.89 -20.79 13.02
C GLN A 196 23.01 -21.69 14.25
N ARG A 197 24.20 -21.78 14.87
CA ARG A 197 24.38 -22.51 16.14
C ARG A 197 23.74 -21.79 17.31
N VAL A 198 23.89 -20.46 17.38
CA VAL A 198 23.21 -19.61 18.37
C VAL A 198 21.70 -19.84 18.30
N LYS A 199 21.10 -19.71 17.12
CA LYS A 199 19.66 -19.92 16.92
C LYS A 199 19.20 -21.29 17.44
N ARG A 200 19.88 -22.38 17.06
CA ARG A 200 19.54 -23.74 17.53
C ARG A 200 19.67 -23.91 19.05
N LYS A 201 20.70 -23.32 19.66
CA LYS A 201 20.91 -23.37 21.12
C LYS A 201 19.82 -22.60 21.87
N LEU A 202 19.47 -21.41 21.40
CA LEU A 202 18.40 -20.59 21.95
C LEU A 202 17.03 -21.24 21.78
N GLU A 203 16.73 -21.82 20.61
CA GLU A 203 15.47 -22.55 20.38
C GLU A 203 15.31 -23.71 21.36
N ARG A 204 16.39 -24.42 21.69
CA ARG A 204 16.37 -25.49 22.71
C ARG A 204 16.13 -24.94 24.12
N LEU A 205 16.73 -23.80 24.46
CA LEU A 205 16.53 -23.13 25.75
C LEU A 205 15.07 -22.71 25.94
N PHE A 206 14.51 -21.98 24.97
CA PHE A 206 13.13 -21.51 25.03
C PHE A 206 12.11 -22.65 25.02
N ARG A 207 12.44 -23.80 24.39
CA ARG A 207 11.60 -25.00 24.44
C ARG A 207 11.59 -25.68 25.80
N ALA A 208 12.73 -25.67 26.50
CA ALA A 208 12.85 -26.20 27.86
C ALA A 208 12.13 -25.32 28.89
N GLU A 209 12.14 -24.00 28.70
CA GLU A 209 11.45 -23.04 29.59
C GLU A 209 9.93 -22.99 29.41
N ARG A 210 9.42 -23.26 28.20
CA ARG A 210 7.96 -23.23 27.93
C ARG A 210 7.17 -24.41 28.52
N PHE A 211 7.84 -25.47 28.98
CA PHE A 211 7.17 -26.66 29.53
C PHE A 211 7.93 -27.27 30.73
N PRO A 212 7.88 -26.67 31.93
CA PRO A 212 8.46 -27.29 33.12
C PRO A 212 7.64 -28.48 33.66
N ASP A 213 6.30 -28.52 33.49
CA ASP A 213 5.43 -29.44 34.25
C ASP A 213 4.36 -30.16 33.40
N GLN A 214 4.74 -31.03 32.45
CA GLN A 214 3.80 -32.05 31.91
C GLN A 214 4.45 -33.40 31.61
N VAL A 215 5.43 -33.83 32.41
CA VAL A 215 5.92 -35.22 32.37
C VAL A 215 6.20 -35.72 33.79
N ASN A 216 5.13 -35.94 34.57
CA ASN A 216 4.98 -37.02 35.57
C ASN A 216 3.82 -36.70 36.52
N ALA A 217 2.61 -37.14 36.13
CA ALA A 217 1.54 -37.58 37.02
C ALA A 217 0.54 -38.40 36.20
#